data_AF-A0A401PH71-F1
#
_entry.id   AF-A0A401PH71-F1
#
_cell.length_a   1.000
_cell.length_b   1.000
_cell.length_c   1.000
_cell.angle_alpha   90.00
_cell.angle_beta   90.00
_cell.angle_gamma   90.00
#
_symmetry.space_group_name_H-M   'P 1'
#
loop_
_entity.id
_entity.type
_entity.pdbx_description
1 polymer ?
#
loop_
_entity_poly.entity_id
_entity_poly.type
_entity_poly.pdbx_seq_one_letter_code
_entity_poly.pdbx_strand_id
1 'polypeptide(L)'
;MGETKIIYHMDEQETPYLVKLPLPADSVTLADFKLVLNKPNYKFFFKSMDQDFGVCGAGVVLADRAASRKFRWELLSGIFVVES
;
A
#
# COMPACT_ATOMS: atom_id res chain seq x y z
N MET A 1 -19.93 -7.44 -6.98
CA MET A 1 -19.25 -6.17 -6.69
C MET A 1 -17.99 -6.51 -5.92
N GLY A 2 -16.80 -6.22 -6.46
CA GLY A 2 -15.54 -6.59 -5.82
C GLY A 2 -15.18 -5.63 -4.68
N GLU A 3 -14.64 -6.16 -3.59
CA GLU A 3 -14.02 -5.38 -2.51
C GLU A 3 -12.52 -5.68 -2.47
N THR A 4 -11.72 -4.69 -2.06
CA THR A 4 -10.28 -4.87 -1.86
C THR A 4 -9.96 -4.73 -0.39
N LYS A 5 -9.29 -5.74 0.16
CA LYS A 5 -8.83 -5.75 1.55
C LYS A 5 -7.36 -5.41 1.56
N ILE A 6 -7.03 -4.29 2.18
CA ILE A 6 -5.65 -3.83 2.29
C ILE A 6 -5.24 -3.93 3.74
N ILE A 7 -4.15 -4.65 3.98
CA ILE A 7 -3.56 -4.83 5.30
C ILE A 7 -2.32 -3.94 5.39
N TYR A 8 -2.25 -3.10 6.41
CA TYR A 8 -1.16 -2.16 6.60
C TYR A 8 -0.76 -2.01 8.06
N HIS A 9 0.51 -1.69 8.30
CA HIS A 9 1.06 -1.39 9.62
C HIS A 9 1.31 0.12 9.71
N MET A 10 0.97 0.70 10.85
CA MET A 10 1.30 2.10 11.15
C MET A 10 2.50 2.14 12.08
N ASP A 11 3.56 2.85 11.67
CA ASP A 11 4.73 3.13 12.52
C ASP A 11 5.36 1.85 13.12
N GLU A 12 5.53 1.77 14.44
CA GLU A 12 6.05 0.58 15.17
C GLU A 12 4.97 -0.42 15.61
N GLN A 13 3.73 -0.30 15.16
CA GLN A 13 2.66 -1.17 15.61
C GLN A 13 2.79 -2.60 15.06
N GLU A 14 2.89 -3.58 15.97
CA GLU A 14 2.91 -5.01 15.63
C GLU A 14 1.56 -5.51 15.08
N THR A 15 0.45 -4.89 15.50
CA THR A 15 -0.89 -5.29 15.03
C THR A 15 -1.23 -4.58 13.73
N PRO A 16 -1.44 -5.31 12.61
CA PRO A 16 -1.84 -4.69 11.36
C PRO A 16 -3.29 -4.21 11.38
N TYR A 17 -3.54 -3.13 10.65
CA TYR A 17 -4.86 -2.62 10.32
C TYR A 17 -5.35 -3.19 8.99
N LEU A 18 -6.65 -3.48 8.91
CA LEU A 18 -7.33 -3.91 7.70
C LEU A 18 -8.31 -2.83 7.27
N VAL A 19 -8.14 -2.29 6.07
CA VAL A 19 -9.14 -1.45 5.43
C VAL A 19 -9.83 -2.24 4.32
N LYS A 20 -11.15 -2.02 4.17
CA LYS A 20 -11.96 -2.61 3.11
C LYS A 20 -12.43 -1.50 2.19
N LEU A 21 -11.94 -1.51 0.95
CA LEU A 21 -12.38 -0.59 -0.08
C LEU A 21 -13.52 -1.24 -0.88
N PRO A 22 -14.62 -0.51 -1.14
CA PRO A 22 -15.75 -0.99 -1.94
C PRO A 22 -15.43 -0.94 -3.45
N LEU A 23 -14.20 -1.29 -3.82
CA LEU A 23 -13.65 -1.22 -5.15
C LEU A 23 -12.90 -2.53 -5.44
N PRO A 24 -12.95 -3.05 -6.68
CA PRO A 24 -12.21 -4.25 -7.06
C PRO A 24 -10.71 -3.97 -7.16
N ALA A 25 -9.88 -4.98 -6.89
CA ALA A 25 -8.42 -4.86 -6.85
C ALA A 25 -7.83 -4.29 -8.16
N ASP A 26 -8.45 -4.60 -9.31
CA ASP A 26 -8.09 -4.07 -10.63
C ASP A 26 -8.30 -2.56 -10.83
N SER A 27 -9.15 -1.95 -10.01
CA SER A 27 -9.49 -0.51 -10.08
C SER A 27 -8.98 0.28 -8.88
N VAL A 28 -8.69 -0.39 -7.75
CA VAL A 28 -8.14 0.28 -6.57
C VAL A 28 -6.74 0.80 -6.86
N THR A 29 -6.54 2.07 -6.55
CA THR A 29 -5.25 2.75 -6.63
C THR A 29 -4.76 3.16 -5.24
N LEU A 30 -3.48 3.52 -5.13
CA LEU A 30 -2.97 4.09 -3.88
C LEU A 30 -3.66 5.42 -3.54
N ALA A 31 -4.13 6.17 -4.54
CA ALA A 31 -4.90 7.38 -4.30
C ALA A 31 -6.20 7.10 -3.53
N ASP A 32 -6.93 6.05 -3.88
CA ASP A 32 -8.14 5.63 -3.14
C ASP A 32 -7.80 5.29 -1.68
N PHE A 33 -6.71 4.55 -1.47
CA PHE A 33 -6.25 4.22 -0.11
C PHE A 33 -5.85 5.48 0.68
N LYS A 34 -5.13 6.42 0.06
CA LYS A 34 -4.78 7.71 0.67
C LYS A 34 -6.00 8.55 1.03
N LEU A 35 -7.01 8.56 0.16
CA LEU A 35 -8.28 9.26 0.41
C LEU A 35 -9.01 8.68 1.62
N VAL A 36 -9.03 7.35 1.76
CA VAL A 36 -9.66 6.70 2.92
C VAL A 36 -8.91 6.98 4.21
N LEU A 37 -7.58 7.03 4.18
CA LEU A 37 -6.79 7.43 5.34
C LEU A 37 -6.95 8.92 5.67
N ASN A 38 -7.22 9.77 4.67
CA ASN A 38 -7.42 11.21 4.81
C ASN A 38 -6.31 11.91 5.63
N LYS A 39 -5.07 11.44 5.48
CA LYS A 39 -3.90 11.96 6.19
C LYS A 39 -2.92 12.58 5.20
N PRO A 40 -2.88 13.92 5.05
CA PRO A 40 -1.78 14.57 4.36
C PRO A 40 -0.50 14.36 5.20
N ASN A 41 0.65 14.11 4.57
CA ASN A 41 2.00 13.93 5.17
C ASN A 41 2.44 12.50 5.56
N TYR A 42 1.71 11.44 5.20
CA TYR A 42 2.20 10.08 5.42
C TYR A 42 2.91 9.52 4.20
N LYS A 43 4.01 8.80 4.46
CA LYS A 43 4.75 8.02 3.47
C LYS A 43 4.28 6.58 3.50
N PHE A 44 3.95 6.08 2.32
CA PHE A 44 3.46 4.72 2.11
C PHE A 44 4.57 3.87 1.52
N PHE A 45 4.69 2.65 2.02
CA PHE A 45 5.78 1.74 1.74
C PHE A 45 5.22 0.35 1.44
N PHE A 46 5.54 -0.19 0.28
CA PHE A 46 5.05 -1.51 -0.12
C PHE A 46 6.11 -2.57 0.11
N LYS A 47 5.79 -3.59 0.90
CA LYS A 47 6.60 -4.81 0.98
C LYS A 47 6.17 -5.75 -0.14
N SER A 48 6.78 -5.58 -1.31
CA SER A 48 6.64 -6.52 -2.42
C SER A 48 7.50 -7.76 -2.16
N MET A 49 7.01 -8.93 -2.55
CA MET A 49 7.81 -10.17 -2.62
C MET A 49 8.54 -10.29 -3.97
N ASP A 50 8.34 -9.33 -4.88
CA ASP A 50 8.83 -9.41 -6.24
C ASP A 50 10.26 -8.89 -6.37
N GLN A 51 11.15 -9.77 -6.85
CA GLN A 51 12.58 -9.55 -7.04
C GLN A 51 12.89 -8.74 -8.32
N ASP A 52 11.87 -8.38 -9.12
CA ASP A 52 12.02 -7.75 -10.45
C ASP A 52 11.75 -6.23 -10.45
N PHE A 53 11.41 -5.63 -9.30
CA PHE A 53 11.42 -4.18 -9.17
C PHE A 53 12.87 -3.68 -9.02
N GLY A 54 13.53 -3.48 -10.17
CA GLY A 54 14.93 -3.09 -10.35
C GLY A 54 15.34 -1.77 -9.67
N VAL A 55 15.48 -1.80 -8.34
CA VAL A 55 16.37 -0.94 -7.57
C VAL A 55 17.18 -1.86 -6.65
N CYS A 56 18.50 -1.89 -6.84
CA CYS A 56 19.41 -2.72 -6.05
C CYS A 56 19.19 -2.50 -4.55
N GLY A 57 18.78 -3.56 -3.86
CA GLY A 57 18.64 -3.58 -2.41
C GLY A 57 17.31 -4.22 -2.01
N ALA A 58 17.37 -5.31 -1.25
CA ALA A 58 16.17 -5.97 -0.75
C ALA A 58 15.28 -4.97 0.01
N GLY A 59 14.00 -4.88 -0.37
CA GLY A 59 12.94 -4.41 0.51
C GLY A 59 12.44 -2.98 0.26
N VAL A 60 11.11 -2.89 0.20
CA VAL A 60 10.30 -1.70 0.43
C VAL A 60 10.35 -0.61 -0.67
N VAL A 61 9.29 -0.55 -1.49
CA VAL A 61 9.11 0.49 -2.52
C VAL A 61 8.34 1.68 -1.94
N LEU A 62 8.88 2.89 -2.13
CA LEU A 62 8.16 4.14 -1.87
C LEU A 62 6.94 4.25 -2.78
N ALA A 63 5.77 4.04 -2.18
CA ALA A 63 4.48 4.05 -2.85
C ALA A 63 4.08 5.46 -3.34
N ASP A 64 4.52 6.50 -2.63
CA ASP A 64 4.06 7.87 -2.83
C ASP A 64 4.25 8.38 -4.26
N ARG A 65 5.41 8.05 -4.87
CA ARG A 65 5.76 8.41 -6.25
C ARG A 65 4.97 7.63 -7.31
N ALA A 66 4.20 6.63 -6.90
CA ALA A 66 3.45 5.72 -7.75
C ALA A 66 1.94 5.81 -7.50
N ALA A 67 1.42 6.92 -6.97
CA ALA A 67 0.00 7.09 -6.61
C ALA A 67 -0.99 6.74 -7.75
N SER A 68 -0.62 6.99 -9.01
CA SER A 68 -1.42 6.67 -10.20
C SER A 68 -1.14 5.28 -10.80
N ARG A 69 -0.23 4.49 -10.22
CA ARG A 69 0.01 3.12 -10.68
C ARG A 69 -1.02 2.17 -10.08
N LYS A 70 -1.51 1.27 -10.93
CA LYS A 70 -2.28 0.11 -10.48
C LYS A 70 -1.33 -0.85 -9.77
N PHE A 71 -1.60 -1.11 -8.50
CA PHE A 71 -0.87 -2.13 -7.74
C PHE A 71 -1.65 -3.43 -7.77
N ARG A 72 -0.92 -4.55 -7.91
CA ARG A 72 -1.52 -5.87 -7.70
C ARG A 72 -1.55 -6.13 -6.20
N TRP A 73 -2.64 -5.71 -5.55
CA TRP A 73 -2.80 -5.77 -4.09
C TRP A 73 -2.60 -7.17 -3.51
N GLU A 74 -2.86 -8.21 -4.30
CA GLU A 74 -2.65 -9.62 -3.94
C GLU A 74 -1.17 -10.03 -3.82
N LEU A 75 -0.25 -9.30 -4.46
CA LEU A 75 1.20 -9.55 -4.38
C LEU A 75 1.89 -8.75 -3.28
N LEU A 76 1.15 -7.84 -2.63
CA LEU A 76 1.67 -7.06 -1.53
C LEU A 76 1.57 -7.89 -0.25
N SER A 77 2.74 -8.25 0.31
CA SER A 77 2.79 -8.95 1.60
C SER A 77 2.38 -8.06 2.78
N GLY A 78 2.39 -6.74 2.59
CA GLY A 78 1.96 -5.75 3.56
C GLY A 78 2.35 -4.32 3.15
N ILE A 79 1.63 -3.35 3.68
CA ILE A 79 1.95 -1.92 3.52
C ILE A 79 2.45 -1.38 4.86
N PHE A 80 3.49 -0.55 4.83
CA PHE A 80 3.93 0.23 5.99
C PHE A 80 3.57 1.70 5.74
N VAL A 81 3.04 2.34 6.77
CA VAL A 81 2.61 3.74 6.73
C VAL A 81 3.40 4.45 7.82
N VAL A 82 4.23 5.42 7.39
CA VAL A 82 5.14 6.16 8.27
C VAL A 82 4.73 7.63 8.22
N GLU A 83 4.56 8.24 9.39
CA GLU A 83 4.37 9.69 9.49
C GLU A 83 5.69 10.39 9.15
N SER A 84 5.66 11.39 8.26
CA SER A 84 6.88 12.11 7.85
C SER A 84 7.20 13.30 8.74
#